data_AF-A0A7Y3L8S3-F1
#
_entry.id   AF-A0A7Y3L8S3-F1
#
_cell.length_a   1.000
_cell.length_b   1.000
_cell.length_c   1.000
_cell.angle_alpha   90.00
_cell.angle_beta   90.00
_cell.angle_gamma   90.00
#
_symmetry.space_group_name_H-M   'P 1'
#
loop_
_entity.id
_entity.type
_entity.pdbx_description
1 polymer ?
#
loop_
_entity_poly.entity_id
_entity_poly.type
_entity_poly.pdbx_seq_one_letter_code
_entity_poly.pdbx_strand_id
1 'polypeptide(L)'
;MPTSRDQYLSIAARAFADMLRKILGDSLPLTPPEELGNRAALSVTAGARWSELVGPFTDAAGAAASLGLVSRQAVSQRVSAGTLLGLRLAGHRPASYVFPLWQFEGTVLDHLPEILKLAAYDHRDAVTGWTIASWLTTTDERLGPDTKPIDRLVADDPGPVRALARELALELTA
;
A
#
# COMPACT_ATOMS: atom_id res chain seq x y z
N MET A 1 11.73 -7.34 -28.53
CA MET A 1 11.70 -6.21 -27.57
C MET A 1 11.30 -4.97 -28.35
N PRO A 2 10.28 -4.21 -27.94
CA PRO A 2 9.90 -2.98 -28.64
C PRO A 2 11.08 -2.00 -28.66
N THR A 3 11.33 -1.40 -29.82
CA THR A 3 12.59 -0.76 -30.18
C THR A 3 12.65 0.72 -29.76
N SER A 4 11.54 1.31 -29.30
CA SER A 4 11.46 2.66 -28.72
C SER A 4 10.30 2.79 -27.71
N ARG A 5 10.37 3.79 -26.82
CA ARG A 5 9.30 4.12 -25.85
C ARG A 5 7.95 4.34 -26.53
N ASP A 6 7.95 5.05 -27.66
CA ASP A 6 6.73 5.36 -28.41
C ASP A 6 6.10 4.09 -29.02
N GLN A 7 6.95 3.18 -29.51
CA GLN A 7 6.47 1.89 -30.03
C GLN A 7 5.86 1.04 -28.91
N TYR A 8 6.48 1.01 -27.73
CA TYR A 8 5.92 0.32 -26.56
C TYR A 8 4.56 0.88 -26.15
N LEU A 9 4.45 2.22 -26.02
CA LEU A 9 3.21 2.89 -25.63
C LEU A 9 2.09 2.65 -26.65
N SER A 10 2.41 2.68 -27.95
CA SER A 10 1.44 2.40 -29.01
C SER A 10 0.90 0.97 -28.94
N ILE A 11 1.77 -0.02 -28.67
CA ILE A 11 1.36 -1.43 -28.53
C ILE A 11 0.47 -1.61 -27.28
N ALA A 12 0.88 -1.05 -26.15
CA ALA A 12 0.14 -1.13 -24.89
C ALA A 12 -1.25 -0.46 -25.00
N ALA A 13 -1.33 0.72 -25.62
CA ALA A 13 -2.59 1.43 -25.83
C ALA A 13 -3.56 0.63 -26.71
N ARG A 14 -3.06 -0.01 -27.78
CA ARG A 14 -3.87 -0.87 -28.66
C ARG A 14 -4.45 -2.06 -27.90
N ALA A 15 -3.61 -2.77 -27.14
CA ALA A 15 -4.02 -3.91 -26.35
C ALA A 15 -5.07 -3.53 -25.28
N PHE A 16 -4.86 -2.39 -24.61
CA PHE A 16 -5.83 -1.85 -23.65
C PHE A 16 -7.18 -1.55 -24.30
N ALA A 17 -7.19 -0.85 -25.45
CA ALA A 17 -8.43 -0.52 -26.17
C ALA A 17 -9.20 -1.77 -26.62
N ASP A 18 -8.50 -2.80 -27.09
CA ASP A 18 -9.11 -4.07 -27.49
C ASP A 18 -9.70 -4.82 -26.30
N MET A 19 -9.05 -4.78 -25.14
CA MET A 19 -9.58 -5.37 -23.91
C MET A 19 -10.77 -4.59 -23.36
N LEU A 20 -10.68 -3.25 -23.35
CA LEU A 20 -11.76 -2.38 -22.89
C LEU A 20 -13.03 -2.61 -23.74
N ARG A 21 -12.88 -2.76 -25.06
CA ARG A 21 -13.99 -3.11 -25.97
C ARG A 21 -14.62 -4.46 -25.61
N LYS A 22 -13.81 -5.48 -25.31
CA LYS A 22 -14.31 -6.80 -24.88
C LYS A 22 -15.08 -6.74 -23.56
N ILE A 23 -14.64 -5.90 -22.61
CA ILE A 23 -15.26 -5.77 -21.28
C ILE A 23 -16.56 -4.97 -21.34
N LEU A 24 -16.54 -3.82 -22.03
CA LEU A 24 -17.71 -2.94 -22.14
C LEU A 24 -18.80 -3.54 -23.05
N GLY A 25 -18.41 -4.37 -24.03
CA GLY A 25 -19.34 -4.86 -25.05
C GLY A 25 -20.00 -3.68 -25.77
N ASP A 26 -21.33 -3.73 -25.89
CA ASP A 26 -22.13 -2.65 -26.52
C ASP A 26 -22.50 -1.52 -25.54
N SER A 27 -22.16 -1.64 -24.26
CA SER A 27 -22.55 -0.67 -23.24
C SER A 27 -21.49 0.42 -23.07
N LEU A 28 -21.84 1.64 -23.46
CA LEU A 28 -21.01 2.81 -23.21
C LEU A 28 -21.25 3.36 -21.80
N PRO A 29 -20.20 3.58 -21.00
CA PRO A 29 -20.35 4.26 -19.72
C PRO A 29 -20.78 5.72 -19.94
N LEU A 30 -21.53 6.27 -18.98
CA LEU A 30 -21.95 7.68 -18.98
C LEU A 30 -20.79 8.66 -18.74
N THR A 31 -19.63 8.15 -18.31
CA THR A 31 -18.41 8.93 -18.10
C THR A 31 -17.83 9.39 -19.44
N PRO A 32 -17.45 10.68 -19.59
CA PRO A 32 -16.78 11.15 -20.80
C PRO A 32 -15.55 10.31 -21.17
N PRO A 33 -15.32 10.00 -22.46
CA PRO A 33 -14.23 9.12 -22.90
C PRO A 33 -12.83 9.55 -22.42
N GLU A 34 -12.54 10.84 -22.44
CA GLU A 34 -11.26 11.40 -21.98
C GLU A 34 -11.06 11.20 -20.48
N GLU A 35 -12.12 11.40 -19.68
CA GLU A 35 -12.09 11.20 -18.24
C GLU A 35 -11.91 9.71 -17.91
N LEU A 36 -12.62 8.83 -18.61
CA LEU A 36 -12.46 7.38 -18.49
C LEU A 36 -11.03 6.96 -18.81
N GLY A 37 -10.46 7.46 -19.91
CA GLY A 37 -9.09 7.19 -20.33
C GLY A 37 -8.05 7.67 -19.31
N ASN A 38 -8.19 8.90 -18.81
CA ASN A 38 -7.31 9.46 -17.79
C ASN A 38 -7.37 8.67 -16.47
N ARG A 39 -8.58 8.31 -16.02
CA ARG A 39 -8.78 7.50 -14.80
C ARG A 39 -8.22 6.09 -14.95
N ALA A 40 -8.32 5.49 -16.13
CA ALA A 40 -7.74 4.18 -16.42
C ALA A 40 -6.21 4.24 -16.40
N ALA A 41 -5.60 5.24 -17.04
CA ALA A 41 -4.15 5.44 -17.03
C ALA A 41 -3.60 5.66 -15.61
N LEU A 42 -4.29 6.49 -14.81
CA LEU A 42 -3.97 6.68 -13.40
C LEU A 42 -4.11 5.39 -12.60
N SER A 43 -5.20 4.63 -12.80
CA SER A 43 -5.41 3.34 -12.12
C SER A 43 -4.34 2.31 -12.45
N VAL A 44 -3.94 2.22 -13.72
CA VAL A 44 -2.90 1.28 -14.20
C VAL A 44 -1.53 1.63 -13.61
N THR A 45 -1.22 2.92 -13.45
CA THR A 45 0.08 3.37 -12.94
C THR A 45 0.12 3.50 -11.41
N ALA A 46 -1.03 3.65 -10.76
CA ALA A 46 -1.12 3.83 -9.31
C ALA A 46 -0.48 2.67 -8.55
N GLY A 47 -0.75 1.41 -8.95
CA GLY A 47 -0.17 0.24 -8.30
C GLY A 47 1.37 0.25 -8.34
N ALA A 48 1.95 0.51 -9.51
CA ALA A 48 3.40 0.58 -9.68
C ALA A 48 4.03 1.74 -8.89
N ARG A 49 3.42 2.93 -8.94
CA ARG A 49 3.89 4.10 -8.18
C ARG A 49 3.83 3.88 -6.66
N TRP A 50 2.76 3.25 -6.17
CA TRP A 50 2.68 2.91 -4.76
C TRP A 50 3.68 1.83 -4.36
N SER A 51 3.95 0.84 -5.22
CA SER A 51 5.03 -0.13 -4.99
C SER A 51 6.42 0.50 -4.99
N GLU A 52 6.67 1.55 -5.77
CA GLU A 52 7.93 2.30 -5.74
C GLU A 52 8.09 3.09 -4.44
N LEU A 53 7.00 3.70 -3.93
CA LEU A 53 7.02 4.52 -2.72
C LEU A 53 7.06 3.69 -1.43
N VAL A 54 6.15 2.72 -1.30
CA VAL A 54 5.96 1.92 -0.08
C VAL A 54 6.75 0.61 -0.13
N GLY A 55 7.20 0.17 -1.30
CA GLY A 55 7.76 -1.15 -1.52
C GLY A 55 6.71 -2.19 -1.96
N PRO A 56 7.16 -3.41 -2.29
CA PRO A 56 6.27 -4.46 -2.76
C PRO A 56 5.29 -4.91 -1.66
N PHE A 57 4.10 -5.33 -2.07
CA PHE A 57 3.05 -5.81 -1.17
C PHE A 57 2.52 -7.17 -1.61
N THR A 58 1.87 -7.86 -0.69
CA THR A 58 1.22 -9.14 -0.91
C THR A 58 -0.25 -9.10 -0.47
N ASP A 59 -1.03 -10.10 -0.86
CA ASP A 59 -2.42 -10.25 -0.43
C ASP A 59 -2.51 -10.98 0.92
N ALA A 60 -3.74 -11.24 1.39
CA ALA A 60 -3.95 -11.96 2.65
C ALA A 60 -3.40 -13.40 2.63
N ALA A 61 -3.26 -14.03 1.46
CA ALA A 61 -2.70 -15.37 1.34
C ALA A 61 -1.17 -15.34 1.51
N GLY A 62 -0.51 -14.37 0.88
CA GLY A 62 0.93 -14.19 1.06
C GLY A 62 1.28 -13.74 2.48
N ALA A 63 0.50 -12.83 3.08
CA ALA A 63 0.69 -12.45 4.48
C ALA A 63 0.53 -13.65 5.44
N ALA A 64 -0.46 -14.51 5.18
CA ALA A 64 -0.65 -15.76 5.91
C ALA A 64 0.58 -16.69 5.79
N ALA A 65 1.15 -16.79 4.59
CA ALA A 65 2.37 -17.56 4.36
C ALA A 65 3.57 -16.96 5.10
N SER A 66 3.74 -15.64 5.06
CA SER A 66 4.81 -14.91 5.77
C SER A 66 4.73 -15.05 7.29
N LEU A 67 3.56 -15.36 7.85
CA LEU A 67 3.34 -15.58 9.29
C LEU A 67 3.42 -17.07 9.70
N GLY A 68 3.97 -17.94 8.86
CA GLY A 68 4.09 -19.37 9.14
C GLY A 68 2.84 -20.18 8.78
N LEU A 69 2.22 -19.86 7.64
CA LEU A 69 1.05 -20.58 7.08
C LEU A 69 -0.20 -20.54 7.98
N VAL A 70 -0.47 -19.40 8.59
CA VAL A 70 -1.71 -19.18 9.34
C VAL A 70 -2.92 -19.02 8.40
N SER A 71 -4.14 -18.98 8.95
CA SER A 71 -5.34 -18.73 8.14
C SER A 71 -5.47 -17.26 7.73
N ARG A 72 -6.15 -16.98 6.62
CA ARG A 72 -6.55 -15.60 6.23
C ARG A 72 -7.39 -14.90 7.31
N GLN A 73 -8.16 -15.68 8.08
CA GLN A 73 -8.93 -15.15 9.21
C GLN A 73 -8.00 -14.66 10.33
N ALA A 74 -6.92 -15.38 10.63
CA ALA A 74 -5.92 -14.93 11.61
C ALA A 74 -5.21 -13.64 11.14
N VAL A 75 -4.91 -13.52 9.84
CA VAL A 75 -4.40 -12.26 9.26
C VAL A 75 -5.40 -11.11 9.48
N SER A 76 -6.68 -11.32 9.18
CA SER A 76 -7.74 -10.33 9.40
C SER A 76 -7.87 -9.92 10.87
N GLN A 77 -7.74 -10.87 11.80
CA GLN A 77 -7.74 -10.59 13.24
C GLN A 77 -6.55 -9.72 13.65
N ARG A 78 -5.35 -9.98 13.12
CA ARG A 78 -4.16 -9.16 13.41
C ARG A 78 -4.29 -7.73 12.87
N VAL A 79 -4.82 -7.56 11.66
CA VAL A 79 -5.15 -6.22 11.11
C VAL A 79 -6.13 -5.48 12.03
N SER A 80 -7.21 -6.16 12.42
CA SER A 80 -8.24 -5.56 13.27
C SER A 80 -7.72 -5.21 14.66
N ALA A 81 -6.76 -6.00 15.18
CA ALA A 81 -6.09 -5.77 16.45
C ALA A 81 -4.95 -4.72 16.38
N GLY A 82 -4.62 -4.22 15.19
CA GLY A 82 -3.50 -3.29 14.99
C GLY A 82 -2.11 -3.92 15.21
N THR A 83 -2.01 -5.26 15.15
CA THR A 83 -0.74 -6.00 15.26
C THR A 83 -0.14 -6.35 13.90
N LEU A 84 -0.77 -5.90 12.82
CA LEU A 84 -0.31 -6.04 11.45
C LEU A 84 -0.79 -4.83 10.63
N LEU A 85 0.08 -4.28 9.79
CA LEU A 85 -0.27 -3.16 8.92
C LEU A 85 -0.98 -3.68 7.66
N GLY A 86 -2.29 -3.50 7.61
CA GLY A 86 -3.11 -3.72 6.42
C GLY A 86 -3.40 -2.41 5.68
N LEU A 87 -3.12 -2.37 4.38
CA LEU A 87 -3.47 -1.26 3.50
C LEU A 87 -4.79 -1.55 2.83
N ARG A 88 -5.86 -0.92 3.29
CA ARG A 88 -7.20 -1.16 2.77
C ARG A 88 -7.32 -0.63 1.34
N LEU A 89 -7.85 -1.46 0.45
CA LEU A 89 -8.18 -1.06 -0.91
C LEU A 89 -9.55 -0.36 -0.94
N ALA A 90 -9.57 0.89 -1.39
CA ALA A 90 -10.79 1.69 -1.49
C ALA A 90 -11.77 1.09 -2.52
N GLY A 91 -13.08 1.14 -2.23
CA GLY A 91 -14.12 0.67 -3.14
C GLY A 91 -14.36 -0.84 -3.17
N HIS A 92 -13.55 -1.64 -2.49
CA HIS A 92 -13.77 -3.10 -2.40
C HIS A 92 -14.82 -3.45 -1.33
N ARG A 93 -15.81 -4.26 -1.70
CA ARG A 93 -16.78 -4.90 -0.79
C ARG A 93 -16.84 -6.41 -1.11
N PRO A 94 -16.50 -7.31 -0.15
CA PRO A 94 -16.04 -7.02 1.22
C PRO A 94 -14.69 -6.27 1.24
N ALA A 95 -14.33 -5.71 2.40
CA ALA A 95 -13.07 -4.98 2.56
C ALA A 95 -11.89 -5.89 2.20
N SER A 96 -11.00 -5.37 1.35
CA SER A 96 -9.78 -6.06 0.91
C SER A 96 -8.56 -5.27 1.36
N TYR A 97 -7.47 -5.98 1.66
CA TYR A 97 -6.23 -5.41 2.15
C TYR A 97 -5.05 -5.96 1.36
N VAL A 98 -4.04 -5.12 1.16
CA VAL A 98 -2.69 -5.55 0.79
C VAL A 98 -1.72 -5.27 1.93
N PHE A 99 -0.62 -5.99 1.96
CA PHE A 99 0.32 -6.05 3.07
C PHE A 99 1.72 -5.78 2.56
N PRO A 100 2.38 -4.67 2.94
CA PRO A 100 3.76 -4.42 2.57
C PRO A 100 4.67 -5.56 3.00
N LEU A 101 5.55 -6.02 2.12
CA LEU A 101 6.41 -7.18 2.39
C LEU A 101 7.49 -6.89 3.43
N TRP A 102 7.98 -5.65 3.49
CA TRP A 102 9.03 -5.23 4.44
C TRP A 102 8.62 -5.39 5.90
N GLN A 103 7.32 -5.52 6.20
CA GLN A 103 6.89 -5.72 7.59
C GLN A 103 7.17 -7.13 8.09
N PHE A 104 7.56 -8.05 7.20
CA PHE A 104 7.81 -9.46 7.49
C PHE A 104 9.31 -9.78 7.38
N GLU A 105 9.99 -9.98 8.51
CA GLU A 105 11.36 -10.52 8.61
C GLU A 105 11.32 -11.90 9.29
N GLY A 106 10.68 -12.88 8.65
CA GLY A 106 10.35 -14.18 9.25
C GLY A 106 9.18 -14.14 10.26
N THR A 107 8.92 -12.97 10.84
CA THR A 107 7.71 -12.58 11.59
C THR A 107 7.41 -11.10 11.34
N VAL A 108 6.34 -10.56 11.93
CA VAL A 108 6.10 -9.10 11.93
C VAL A 108 7.23 -8.40 12.69
N LEU A 109 7.75 -7.27 12.15
CA LEU A 109 8.71 -6.42 12.85
C LEU A 109 8.25 -6.11 14.29
N ASP A 110 9.14 -6.34 15.26
CA ASP A 110 8.78 -6.40 16.69
C ASP A 110 8.11 -5.12 17.20
N HIS A 111 8.62 -3.95 16.80
CA HIS A 111 8.10 -2.65 17.25
C HIS A 111 6.95 -2.13 16.41
N LEU A 112 6.63 -2.75 15.28
CA LEU A 112 5.59 -2.25 14.38
C LEU A 112 4.22 -2.14 15.08
N PRO A 113 3.71 -3.13 15.84
CA PRO A 113 2.45 -2.99 16.55
C PRO A 113 2.40 -1.79 17.51
N GLU A 114 3.50 -1.48 18.21
CA GLU A 114 3.59 -0.30 19.06
C GLU A 114 3.48 0.98 18.24
N ILE A 115 4.22 1.06 17.12
CA ILE A 115 4.21 2.22 16.24
C ILE A 115 2.83 2.43 15.58
N LEU A 116 2.16 1.36 15.14
CA LEU A 116 0.80 1.44 14.60
C LEU A 116 -0.19 2.03 15.62
N LYS A 117 -0.07 1.61 16.88
CA LYS A 117 -0.89 2.16 17.97
C LYS A 117 -0.59 3.63 18.21
N LEU A 118 0.69 4.02 18.27
CA LEU A 118 1.09 5.42 18.49
C LEU A 118 0.69 6.34 17.35
N ALA A 119 0.71 5.84 16.10
CA ALA A 119 0.29 6.54 14.90
C ALA A 119 -1.24 6.54 14.66
N ALA A 120 -2.02 6.08 15.65
CA ALA A 120 -3.48 6.00 15.58
C ALA A 120 -4.01 5.24 14.34
N TYR A 121 -3.36 4.13 13.98
CA TYR A 121 -3.80 3.28 12.87
C TYR A 121 -5.25 2.80 13.06
N ASP A 122 -6.13 3.13 12.10
CA ASP A 122 -7.49 2.58 12.01
C ASP A 122 -7.64 1.80 10.70
N HIS A 123 -7.62 0.47 10.80
CA HIS A 123 -7.81 -0.43 9.65
C HIS A 123 -9.10 -0.20 8.85
N ARG A 124 -10.12 0.44 9.45
CA ARG A 124 -11.39 0.74 8.77
C ARG A 124 -11.26 1.99 7.92
N ASP A 125 -10.35 2.90 8.23
CA ASP A 125 -10.05 4.02 7.36
C ASP A 125 -9.11 3.56 6.26
N ALA A 126 -9.47 3.83 5.00
CA ALA A 126 -8.59 3.53 3.89
C ALA A 126 -7.33 4.39 3.91
N VAL A 127 -7.37 5.61 4.46
CA VAL A 127 -6.25 6.57 4.36
C VAL A 127 -5.13 6.26 5.35
N THR A 128 -5.46 5.88 6.60
CA THR A 128 -4.48 5.73 7.69
C THR A 128 -3.38 4.73 7.36
N GLY A 129 -3.73 3.55 6.86
CA GLY A 129 -2.76 2.50 6.52
C GLY A 129 -1.76 2.95 5.45
N TRP A 130 -2.25 3.54 4.35
CA TRP A 130 -1.39 4.05 3.28
C TRP A 130 -0.50 5.20 3.75
N THR A 131 -1.02 6.07 4.61
CA THR A 131 -0.25 7.18 5.18
C THR A 131 0.89 6.68 6.05
N ILE A 132 0.62 5.76 6.97
CA ILE A 132 1.63 5.18 7.86
C ILE A 132 2.69 4.41 7.05
N ALA A 133 2.27 3.63 6.05
CA ALA A 133 3.20 2.87 5.21
C ALA A 133 4.15 3.80 4.42
N SER A 134 3.61 4.88 3.87
CA SER A 134 4.39 5.89 3.15
C SER A 134 5.34 6.63 4.08
N TRP A 135 4.87 7.03 5.26
CA TRP A 135 5.68 7.69 6.28
C TRP A 135 6.84 6.80 6.75
N LEU A 136 6.58 5.51 7.04
CA LEU A 136 7.61 4.55 7.46
C LEU A 136 8.74 4.39 6.43
N THR A 137 8.42 4.58 5.14
CA THR A 137 9.33 4.35 4.01
C THR A 137 9.89 5.64 3.40
N THR A 138 9.54 6.80 3.98
CA THR A 138 10.02 8.13 3.58
C THR A 138 11.13 8.56 4.53
N THR A 139 12.17 9.21 3.99
CA THR A 139 13.29 9.72 4.79
C THR A 139 12.83 10.87 5.69
N ASP A 140 13.30 10.90 6.93
CA ASP A 140 13.05 11.98 7.89
C ASP A 140 14.38 12.47 8.47
N GLU A 141 14.74 13.71 8.16
CA GLU A 141 16.03 14.32 8.57
C GLU A 141 16.23 14.33 10.08
N ARG A 142 15.15 14.28 10.87
CA ARG A 142 15.21 14.21 12.34
C ARG A 142 15.76 12.88 12.84
N LEU A 143 15.74 11.84 12.00
CA LEU A 143 16.33 10.53 12.27
C LEU A 143 17.76 10.41 11.75
N GLY A 144 18.27 11.42 11.04
CA GLY A 144 19.57 11.42 10.37
C GLY A 144 19.46 11.57 8.85
N PRO A 145 20.59 11.82 8.16
CA PRO A 145 20.60 11.92 6.71
C PRO A 145 20.14 10.61 6.08
N ASP A 146 19.29 10.70 5.06
CA ASP A 146 18.75 9.58 4.28
C ASP A 146 18.12 8.44 5.12
N THR A 147 17.74 8.72 6.38
CA THR A 147 17.24 7.71 7.30
C THR A 147 15.71 7.66 7.30
N LYS A 148 15.13 6.47 7.15
CA LYS A 148 13.68 6.25 7.21
C LYS A 148 13.27 5.74 8.58
N PRO A 149 12.03 5.96 9.04
CA PRO A 149 11.55 5.36 10.28
C PRO A 149 11.67 3.83 10.28
N ILE A 150 11.40 3.16 9.16
CA ILE A 150 11.53 1.70 9.07
C ILE A 150 12.96 1.20 9.36
N ASP A 151 13.99 1.95 8.96
CA ASP A 151 15.39 1.56 9.19
C ASP A 151 15.70 1.46 10.69
N ARG A 152 15.07 2.33 11.50
CA ARG A 152 15.16 2.32 12.96
C ARG A 152 14.42 1.15 13.59
N LEU A 153 13.29 0.74 13.01
CA LEU A 153 12.53 -0.44 13.46
C LEU A 153 13.33 -1.71 13.20
N VAL A 154 13.93 -1.84 12.01
CA VAL A 154 14.80 -2.97 11.65
C VAL A 154 16.06 -3.02 12.52
N ALA A 155 16.61 -1.86 12.89
CA ALA A 155 17.75 -1.75 13.80
C ALA A 155 17.41 -1.95 15.29
N ASP A 156 16.17 -2.34 15.64
CA ASP A 156 15.71 -2.52 17.02
C ASP A 156 15.83 -1.24 17.89
N ASP A 157 15.76 -0.06 17.26
CA ASP A 157 15.88 1.26 17.88
C ASP A 157 14.61 2.12 17.63
N PRO A 158 13.44 1.73 18.19
CA PRO A 158 12.18 2.45 17.94
C PRO A 158 12.09 3.79 18.67
N GLY A 159 13.02 4.10 19.58
CA GLY A 159 12.96 5.27 20.47
C GLY A 159 12.68 6.58 19.73
N PRO A 160 13.48 6.94 18.72
CA PRO A 160 13.26 8.12 17.90
C PRO A 160 11.92 8.10 17.14
N VAL A 161 11.48 6.93 16.68
CA VAL A 161 10.28 6.78 15.85
C VAL A 161 8.99 6.95 16.66
N ARG A 162 8.99 6.61 17.95
CA ARG A 162 7.82 6.76 18.83
C ARG A 162 7.32 8.20 18.94
N ALA A 163 8.22 9.19 18.95
CA ALA A 163 7.84 10.59 19.02
C ALA A 163 7.14 11.02 17.71
N LEU A 164 7.76 10.69 16.58
CA LEU A 164 7.26 10.97 15.24
C LEU A 164 5.90 10.30 14.97
N ALA A 165 5.70 9.07 15.44
CA ALA A 165 4.43 8.38 15.32
C ALA A 165 3.28 9.13 16.02
N ARG A 166 3.53 9.71 17.20
CA ARG A 166 2.52 10.51 17.92
C ARG A 166 2.19 11.81 17.20
N GLU A 167 3.19 12.46 16.61
CA GLU A 167 2.98 13.66 15.78
C GLU A 167 2.12 13.34 14.56
N LEU A 168 2.43 12.24 13.86
CA LEU A 168 1.63 11.77 12.73
C LEU A 168 0.17 11.51 13.12
N ALA A 169 -0.07 10.94 14.32
CA ALA A 169 -1.43 10.74 14.81
C ALA A 169 -2.21 12.05 15.00
N LEU A 170 -1.55 13.13 15.41
CA LEU A 170 -2.18 14.45 15.53
C LEU A 170 -2.58 14.99 14.16
N GLU A 171 -1.77 14.77 13.13
CA GLU A 171 -2.08 15.17 11.75
C GLU A 171 -3.21 14.34 11.14
N LEU A 172 -3.32 13.05 11.50
CA LEU A 172 -4.37 12.15 11.02
C LEU A 172 -5.73 12.34 11.70
N THR A 173 -5.77 13.06 12.83
CA THR A 173 -6.98 13.28 13.63
C THR A 173 -7.50 14.72 13.57
N ALA A 174 -6.75 15.62 12.92
CA ALA A 174 -7.11 17.02 12.66
C ALA A 174 -8.04 17.17 11.44
#